data_AF-A0A821L1V3-F1
#
_entry.id   AF-A0A821L1V3-F1
#
_cell.length_a   1.000
_cell.length_b   1.000
_cell.length_c   1.000
_cell.angle_alpha   90.00
_cell.angle_beta   90.00
_cell.angle_gamma   90.00
#
_symmetry.space_group_name_H-M   'P 1'
#
loop_
_entity.id
_entity.type
_entity.pdbx_description
1 polymer ?
#
loop_
_entity_poly.entity_id
_entity_poly.type
_entity_poly.pdbx_seq_one_letter_code
_entity_poly.pdbx_strand_id
1 'polypeptide(L)'
;MSTIVVIVLFSFNGILQAAKCPNIATVSGFNAIRYAGVWYEVYRNNILFELGAKCVNATYTVQDDGSIGVFNQAINWFGYYTSINGTAK
;
A
#
# COMPACT_ATOMS: atom_id res chain seq x y z
N MET A 1 24.07 -21.87 -40.45
CA MET A 1 23.85 -21.39 -39.07
C MET A 1 22.75 -20.38 -39.12
N SER A 2 21.53 -20.77 -38.71
CA SER A 2 20.40 -19.84 -38.63
C SER A 2 20.28 -19.38 -37.18
N THR A 3 20.49 -18.09 -36.95
CA THR A 3 20.28 -17.47 -35.63
C THR A 3 18.79 -17.20 -35.46
N ILE A 4 18.18 -17.75 -34.41
CA ILE A 4 16.80 -17.45 -34.01
C ILE A 4 16.83 -16.25 -33.07
N VAL A 5 16.10 -15.18 -33.42
CA VAL A 5 15.87 -14.03 -32.52
C VAL A 5 14.57 -14.26 -31.78
N VAL A 6 14.64 -14.35 -30.44
CA VAL A 6 13.46 -14.45 -29.56
C VAL A 6 13.10 -13.05 -29.09
N ILE A 7 11.98 -12.51 -29.59
CA ILE A 7 11.42 -11.25 -29.10
C ILE A 7 10.49 -11.58 -27.93
N VAL A 8 10.92 -11.27 -26.71
CA VAL A 8 10.08 -11.35 -25.52
C VAL A 8 9.27 -10.06 -25.43
N LEU A 9 7.99 -10.13 -25.80
CA LEU A 9 7.05 -9.03 -25.60
C LEU A 9 6.70 -8.95 -24.10
N PHE A 10 7.34 -8.04 -23.37
CA PHE A 10 6.88 -7.66 -22.04
C PHE A 10 5.58 -6.86 -22.19
N SER A 11 4.43 -7.50 -21.96
CA SER A 11 3.15 -6.81 -21.83
C SER A 11 3.15 -6.00 -20.54
N PHE A 12 3.40 -4.70 -20.67
CA PHE A 12 3.23 -3.73 -19.59
C PHE A 12 1.72 -3.51 -19.40
N ASN A 13 1.10 -4.21 -18.43
CA ASN A 13 -0.26 -3.89 -18.00
C ASN A 13 -0.21 -2.61 -17.16
N GLY A 14 0.01 -1.47 -17.83
CA GLY A 14 -0.09 -0.16 -17.21
C GLY A 14 -1.54 0.07 -16.78
N ILE A 15 -1.78 0.18 -15.47
CA ILE A 15 -3.08 0.48 -14.87
C ILE A 15 -3.41 1.95 -15.13
N LEU A 16 -3.81 2.26 -16.36
CA LEU A 16 -4.49 3.50 -16.71
C LEU A 16 -5.77 3.14 -17.47
N GLN A 17 -6.62 2.35 -16.81
CA GLN A 17 -7.98 2.19 -17.26
C GLN A 17 -8.73 3.47 -16.86
N ALA A 18 -9.13 4.28 -17.84
CA ALA A 18 -10.07 5.39 -17.66
C ALA A 18 -11.51 4.87 -17.39
N ALA A 19 -11.63 3.84 -16.55
CA ALA A 19 -12.88 3.27 -16.10
C ALA A 19 -13.19 3.80 -14.70
N LYS A 20 -14.47 3.99 -14.41
CA LYS A 20 -14.93 4.24 -13.05
C LYS A 20 -14.49 3.08 -12.17
N CYS A 21 -13.95 3.38 -10.98
CA CYS A 21 -13.58 2.35 -10.02
C CYS A 21 -14.77 1.41 -9.78
N PRO A 22 -14.56 0.08 -9.78
CA PRO A 22 -15.61 -0.87 -9.46
C PRO A 22 -16.12 -0.62 -8.04
N ASN A 23 -17.40 -0.89 -7.81
CA ASN A 23 -17.93 -0.92 -6.44
C ASN A 23 -17.55 -2.26 -5.80
N ILE A 24 -16.75 -2.22 -4.75
CA ILE A 24 -16.27 -3.40 -4.03
C ILE A 24 -16.96 -3.44 -2.66
N ALA A 25 -17.46 -4.61 -2.26
CA ALA A 25 -18.10 -4.78 -0.97
C ALA A 25 -17.12 -4.54 0.18
N THR A 26 -17.55 -3.82 1.20
CA THR A 26 -16.78 -3.57 2.43
C THR A 26 -17.02 -4.66 3.46
N VAL A 27 -16.14 -4.76 4.46
CA VAL A 27 -16.31 -5.73 5.57
C VAL A 27 -17.50 -5.33 6.43
N SER A 28 -18.53 -6.17 6.47
CA SER A 28 -19.70 -5.99 7.34
C SER A 28 -19.34 -6.18 8.81
N GLY A 29 -19.84 -5.31 9.70
CA GLY A 29 -19.59 -5.41 11.14
C GLY A 29 -18.14 -5.13 11.53
N PHE A 30 -17.44 -4.31 10.75
CA PHE A 30 -16.07 -3.87 11.04
C PHE A 30 -15.96 -3.29 12.45
N ASN A 31 -14.97 -3.78 13.22
CA ASN A 31 -14.70 -3.32 14.58
C ASN A 31 -13.32 -2.67 14.63
N ALA A 32 -13.30 -1.33 14.69
CA ALA A 32 -12.07 -0.55 14.67
C ALA A 32 -11.14 -0.85 15.87
N ILE A 33 -11.70 -1.17 17.04
CA ILE A 33 -10.91 -1.51 18.23
C ILE A 33 -10.12 -2.80 18.00
N ARG A 34 -10.73 -3.79 17.34
CA ARG A 34 -10.04 -5.04 16.99
C ARG A 34 -9.05 -4.88 15.84
N TYR A 35 -9.25 -3.89 14.98
CA TYR A 35 -8.35 -3.58 13.87
C TYR A 35 -7.14 -2.74 14.31
N ALA A 36 -7.28 -2.00 15.41
CA ALA A 36 -6.20 -1.21 15.99
C ALA A 36 -4.96 -2.05 16.34
N GLY A 37 -3.80 -1.40 16.37
CA GLY A 37 -2.51 -2.06 16.56
C GLY A 37 -1.64 -2.02 15.30
N VAL A 38 -0.61 -2.86 15.28
CA VAL A 38 0.44 -2.84 14.25
C VAL A 38 0.11 -3.84 13.14
N TRP A 39 0.21 -3.37 11.91
CA TRP A 39 0.10 -4.17 10.69
C TRP A 39 1.37 -4.07 9.87
N TYR A 40 1.81 -5.19 9.32
CA TYR A 40 2.98 -5.25 8.44
C TYR A 40 2.52 -5.35 6.99
N GLU A 41 3.13 -4.54 6.13
CA GLU A 41 2.86 -4.60 4.69
C GLU A 41 3.50 -5.87 4.12
N VAL A 42 2.68 -6.75 3.54
CA VAL A 42 3.16 -7.98 2.89
C VAL A 42 3.31 -7.77 1.37
N TYR A 43 2.35 -7.08 0.75
CA TYR A 43 2.34 -6.76 -0.67
C TYR A 43 1.65 -5.42 -0.91
N ARG A 44 2.08 -4.73 -1.97
CA ARG A 44 1.47 -3.48 -2.46
C ARG A 44 1.57 -3.36 -3.97
N ASN A 45 0.83 -2.42 -4.53
CA ASN A 45 1.02 -1.96 -5.89
C ASN A 45 2.18 -0.95 -5.95
N ASN A 46 2.87 -0.88 -7.09
CA ASN A 46 3.97 0.07 -7.27
C ASN A 46 3.42 1.48 -7.53
N ILE A 47 3.39 2.29 -6.48
CA ILE A 47 2.91 3.67 -6.49
C ILE A 47 3.97 4.63 -5.95
N LEU A 48 4.01 5.85 -6.49
CA LEU A 48 5.14 6.77 -6.30
C LEU A 48 5.41 7.12 -4.83
N PHE A 49 4.37 7.19 -4.01
CA PHE A 49 4.50 7.61 -2.60
C PHE A 49 5.17 6.55 -1.71
N GLU A 50 5.23 5.28 -2.14
CA GLU A 50 5.86 4.20 -1.38
C GLU A 50 7.16 3.72 -2.03
N LEU A 51 7.61 4.40 -3.08
CA LEU A 51 8.75 3.97 -3.86
C LEU A 51 10.02 3.93 -3.01
N GLY A 52 10.67 2.76 -2.98
CA GLY A 52 11.91 2.54 -2.22
C GLY A 52 11.71 2.34 -0.71
N ALA A 53 10.48 2.31 -0.21
CA ALA A 53 10.20 1.97 1.18
C ALA A 53 10.33 0.46 1.42
N LYS A 54 10.98 0.07 2.51
CA LYS A 54 11.14 -1.31 3.02
C LYS A 54 10.80 -1.36 4.51
N CYS A 55 10.54 -2.58 5.01
CA CYS A 55 10.19 -2.83 6.42
C CYS A 55 8.97 -2.00 6.87
N VAL A 56 8.00 -1.83 5.96
CA VAL A 56 6.84 -0.96 6.17
C VAL A 56 5.91 -1.58 7.21
N ASN A 57 5.49 -0.77 8.17
CA ASN A 57 4.37 -1.10 9.04
C ASN A 57 3.49 0.13 9.28
N ALA A 58 2.24 -0.16 9.63
CA ALA A 58 1.21 0.82 9.97
C ALA A 58 0.69 0.54 11.37
N THR A 59 0.67 1.56 12.23
CA THR A 59 0.01 1.49 13.54
C THR A 59 -1.29 2.27 13.49
N TYR A 60 -2.39 1.59 13.79
CA TYR A 60 -3.72 2.19 13.86
C TYR A 60 -4.13 2.43 15.33
N THR A 61 -4.58 3.65 15.63
CA THR A 61 -5.00 4.05 16.98
C THR A 61 -6.41 4.61 16.95
N VAL A 62 -7.28 4.13 17.83
CA VAL A 62 -8.62 4.71 18.02
C VAL A 62 -8.50 5.99 18.84
N GLN A 63 -9.04 7.10 18.33
CA GLN A 63 -9.02 8.40 19.01
C GLN A 63 -10.35 8.68 19.72
N ASP A 64 -10.34 9.63 20.65
CA ASP A 64 -11.51 10.02 21.46
C ASP A 64 -12.68 10.55 20.61
N ASP A 65 -12.38 11.16 19.46
CA ASP A 65 -13.38 11.67 18.52
C ASP A 65 -13.94 10.58 17.57
N GLY A 66 -13.55 9.32 17.79
CA GLY A 66 -13.94 8.17 16.99
C GLY A 66 -13.15 8.00 15.68
N SER A 67 -12.22 8.91 15.36
CA SER A 67 -11.36 8.77 14.19
C SER A 67 -10.19 7.81 14.43
N ILE A 68 -9.55 7.37 13.35
CA ILE A 68 -8.41 6.45 13.42
C ILE A 68 -7.13 7.20 13.07
N GLY A 69 -6.20 7.27 14.02
CA GLY A 69 -4.83 7.70 13.76
C GLY A 69 -4.10 6.63 12.96
N VAL A 70 -3.34 7.04 11.95
CA VAL A 70 -2.57 6.15 11.07
C VAL A 70 -1.12 6.60 11.10
N PHE A 71 -0.25 5.77 11.68
CA PHE A 71 1.19 6.01 11.68
C PHE A 71 1.89 4.99 10.80
N ASN A 72 2.35 5.41 9.61
CA ASN A 72 3.15 4.54 8.75
C ASN A 72 4.63 4.87 8.93
N GLN A 73 5.46 3.83 9.00
CA GLN A 73 6.91 3.98 9.08
C GLN A 73 7.60 2.95 8.19
N ALA A 74 8.79 3.32 7.71
CA ALA A 74 9.58 2.53 6.80
C ALA A 74 11.06 2.87 6.88
N ILE A 75 11.87 2.09 6.17
CA ILE A 75 13.25 2.41 5.82
C ILE A 75 13.28 2.74 4.33
N ASN A 76 13.80 3.91 3.96
CA ASN A 76 13.93 4.27 2.55
C ASN A 76 15.07 3.50 1.87
N TRP A 77 15.24 3.67 0.55
CA TRP A 77 16.25 2.93 -0.21
C TRP A 77 17.68 3.17 0.30
N PHE A 78 17.95 4.34 0.88
CA PHE A 78 19.26 4.70 1.45
C PHE A 78 19.47 4.16 2.87
N GLY A 79 18.52 3.44 3.44
CA GLY A 79 18.62 2.88 4.80
C GLY A 79 18.18 3.84 5.91
N TYR A 80 17.66 5.02 5.57
CA TYR A 80 17.18 5.97 6.57
C TYR A 80 15.74 5.70 6.98
N TYR A 81 15.47 5.88 8.27
CA TYR A 81 14.11 5.85 8.81
C TYR A 81 13.26 6.98 8.22
N THR A 82 12.02 6.64 7.87
CA THR A 82 11.01 7.60 7.42
C THR A 82 9.66 7.23 8.01
N SER A 83 8.82 8.24 8.26
CA SER A 83 7.49 8.06 8.83
C SER A 83 6.53 9.13 8.33
N ILE A 84 5.24 8.79 8.32
CA ILE A 84 4.14 9.71 8.01
C ILE A 84 2.99 9.50 9.01
N ASN A 85 2.36 10.61 9.41
CA ASN A 85 1.18 10.62 10.27
C ASN A 85 -0.04 11.00 9.44
N GLY A 86 -1.15 10.30 9.66
CA GLY A 86 -2.44 10.59 9.05
C GLY A 86 -3.60 10.30 10.00
N THR A 87 -4.80 10.69 9.55
CA THR A 87 -6.07 10.46 10.25
C THR A 87 -7.10 9.96 9.23
N ALA A 88 -7.86 8.92 9.59
CA ALA A 88 -8.98 8.40 8.82
C ALA A 88 -10.30 8.63 9.57
N LYS A 89 -11.37 8.94 8.83
CA LYS A 89 -12.74 9.20 9.31
C LYS A 89 -13.74 8.50 8.42
#